data_AF-A0A1G1G944-F1
#
_entry.id   AF-A0A1G1G944-F1
#
_cell.length_a   1.000
_cell.length_b   1.000
_cell.length_c   1.000
_cell.angle_alpha   90.00
_cell.angle_beta   90.00
_cell.angle_gamma   90.00
#
_symmetry.space_group_name_H-M   'P 1'
#
loop_
_entity.id
_entity.type
_entity.pdbx_description
1 polymer ?
#
loop_
_entity_poly.entity_id
_entity_poly.type
_entity_poly.pdbx_seq_one_letter_code
_entity_poly.pdbx_strand_id
1 'polypeptide(L)'
;MGDTKKIAVVVRDRQGEALRVSGGLTLADDTIEVFVLDNKLDKTSPDVAQPLELVTDLDLKVYSNNPDNGFTTIALEDMARKLLEYDFVVPY
;
A
#
# COMPACT_ATOMS: atom_id res chain seq x y z
N MET A 1 20.00 -0.30 17.35
CA MET A 1 18.85 -0.53 16.44
C MET A 1 18.24 0.83 16.23
N GLY A 2 18.19 1.33 14.98
CA GLY A 2 17.50 2.58 14.69
C GLY A 2 16.00 2.41 14.93
N ASP A 3 15.30 3.48 15.26
CA ASP A 3 13.85 3.44 15.46
C ASP A 3 13.17 2.96 14.17
N THR A 4 12.42 1.85 14.25
CA THR A 4 11.54 1.36 13.18
C THR A 4 10.62 2.47 12.72
N LYS A 5 10.66 2.77 11.41
CA LYS A 5 9.82 3.81 10.80
C LYS A 5 8.50 3.22 10.33
N LYS A 6 7.46 4.06 10.36
CA LYS A 6 6.18 3.78 9.71
C LYS A 6 6.17 4.42 8.34
N ILE A 7 6.04 3.59 7.31
CA ILE A 7 6.02 4.01 5.91
C ILE A 7 4.66 3.70 5.29
N ALA A 8 4.01 4.72 4.76
CA ALA A 8 2.78 4.58 3.97
C ALA A 8 3.15 4.60 2.49
N VAL A 9 2.72 3.58 1.75
CA VAL A 9 2.80 3.60 0.28
C VAL A 9 1.41 3.90 -0.27
N VAL A 10 1.26 5.01 -0.98
CA VAL A 10 -0.01 5.41 -1.59
C VAL A 10 0.01 4.99 -3.06
N VAL A 11 -0.96 4.14 -3.43
CA VAL A 11 -1.13 3.56 -4.76
C VAL A 11 -2.32 4.26 -5.42
N ARG A 12 -2.05 5.17 -6.38
CA ARG A 12 -3.11 5.77 -7.19
C ARG A 12 -2.90 5.44 -8.66
N ASP A 13 -1.73 5.81 -9.16
CA ASP A 13 -1.25 5.47 -10.50
C ASP A 13 -0.22 4.34 -10.38
N ARG A 14 0.53 4.06 -11.47
CA ARG A 14 1.67 3.13 -11.55
C ARG A 14 1.59 1.93 -10.59
N GLN A 15 0.43 1.26 -10.57
CA GLN A 15 0.04 0.38 -9.47
C GLN A 15 1.04 -0.74 -9.22
N GLY A 16 1.54 -1.34 -10.30
CA GLY A 16 2.56 -2.39 -10.24
C GLY A 16 3.86 -1.93 -9.58
N GLU A 17 4.30 -0.71 -9.86
CA GLU A 17 5.51 -0.15 -9.24
C GLU A 17 5.31 0.10 -7.75
N ALA A 18 4.18 0.71 -7.39
CA ALA A 18 3.88 1.01 -6.00
C ALA A 18 3.87 -0.27 -5.15
N LEU A 19 3.23 -1.33 -5.64
CA LEU A 19 3.16 -2.63 -4.98
C LEU A 19 4.52 -3.34 -4.92
N ARG A 20 5.35 -3.26 -5.99
CA ARG A 20 6.73 -3.79 -5.95
C ARG A 20 7.55 -3.11 -4.88
N VAL A 21 7.43 -1.79 -4.78
CA VAL A 21 8.14 -0.99 -3.78
C VAL A 21 7.63 -1.32 -2.38
N SER A 22 6.31 -1.45 -2.17
CA SER A 22 5.76 -1.88 -0.88
C SER A 22 6.33 -3.22 -0.42
N GLY A 23 6.37 -4.22 -1.31
CA GLY A 23 6.95 -5.53 -0.99
C GLY A 23 8.44 -5.44 -0.70
N GLY A 24 9.21 -4.72 -1.53
CA GLY A 24 10.65 -4.57 -1.37
C GLY A 24 11.06 -3.81 -0.09
N LEU A 25 10.27 -2.82 0.34
CA LEU A 25 10.52 -2.03 1.55
C LEU A 25 10.46 -2.87 2.83
N THR A 26 9.78 -4.02 2.83
CA THR A 26 9.74 -4.90 4.01
C THR A 26 11.12 -5.43 4.41
N LEU A 27 12.09 -5.46 3.49
CA LEU A 27 13.47 -5.86 3.77
C LEU A 27 14.23 -4.85 4.64
N ALA A 28 13.71 -3.64 4.83
CA ALA A 28 14.32 -2.60 5.65
C ALA A 28 13.98 -2.68 7.14
N ASP A 29 13.27 -3.73 7.59
CA ASP A 29 12.79 -3.91 8.97
C ASP A 29 11.91 -2.74 9.49
N ASP A 30 11.25 -2.04 8.58
CA ASP A 30 10.29 -0.97 8.85
C ASP A 30 8.84 -1.49 8.85
N THR A 31 7.89 -0.69 9.34
CA THR A 31 6.45 -0.99 9.24
C THR A 31 5.87 -0.39 7.96
N ILE A 32 5.39 -1.23 7.04
CA ILE A 32 4.82 -0.81 5.77
C ILE A 32 3.31 -1.07 5.78
N GLU A 33 2.51 -0.03 5.51
CA GLU A 33 1.09 -0.18 5.19
C GLU A 33 0.81 0.44 3.81
N VAL A 34 -0.07 -0.19 3.04
CA VAL A 34 -0.39 0.18 1.65
C VAL A 34 -1.77 0.82 1.59
N PHE A 35 -1.90 1.90 0.83
CA PHE A 35 -3.14 2.67 0.67
C PHE A 35 -3.50 2.77 -0.81
N VAL A 36 -4.52 2.05 -1.25
CA VAL A 36 -5.04 2.12 -2.61
C VAL A 36 -6.08 3.23 -2.69
N LEU A 37 -5.84 4.21 -3.57
CA LEU A 37 -6.62 5.42 -3.69
C LEU A 37 -7.43 5.44 -5.00
N ASP A 38 -8.73 5.68 -4.85
CA ASP A 38 -9.79 5.90 -5.85
C ASP A 38 -10.04 4.70 -6.78
N ASN A 39 -9.00 4.27 -7.47
CA ASN A 39 -9.08 3.31 -8.56
C ASN A 39 -9.05 1.87 -8.05
N LYS A 40 -9.69 1.00 -8.84
CA LYS A 40 -9.54 -0.44 -8.68
C LYS A 40 -8.14 -0.86 -9.14
N LEU A 41 -7.54 -1.82 -8.44
CA LEU A 41 -6.33 -2.48 -8.91
C LEU A 41 -6.64 -3.30 -10.17
N ASP A 42 -5.85 -3.13 -11.22
CA ASP A 42 -5.97 -3.95 -12.43
C ASP A 42 -5.35 -5.33 -12.21
N LYS A 43 -6.08 -6.18 -11.48
CA LYS A 43 -5.67 -7.57 -11.21
C LYS A 43 -5.58 -8.44 -12.47
N THR A 44 -6.01 -7.95 -13.64
CA THR A 44 -5.88 -8.67 -14.92
C THR A 44 -4.52 -8.45 -15.58
N SER A 45 -3.86 -7.34 -15.24
CA SER A 45 -2.50 -7.04 -15.68
C SER A 45 -1.47 -7.79 -14.82
N PRO A 46 -0.57 -8.60 -15.42
CA PRO A 46 0.51 -9.24 -14.68
C PRO A 46 1.41 -8.26 -13.92
N ASP A 47 1.57 -7.02 -14.43
CA ASP A 47 2.37 -5.97 -13.80
C ASP A 47 1.82 -5.57 -12.43
N VAL A 48 0.52 -5.72 -12.19
CA VAL A 48 -0.14 -5.42 -10.91
C VAL A 48 -0.40 -6.71 -10.13
N ALA A 49 -0.80 -7.79 -10.79
CA ALA A 49 -1.16 -9.05 -10.14
C ALA A 49 0.03 -9.70 -9.41
N GLN A 50 1.21 -9.77 -10.04
CA GLN A 50 2.38 -10.41 -9.42
C GLN A 50 2.89 -9.64 -8.18
N PRO A 51 3.04 -8.30 -8.23
CA PRO A 51 3.41 -7.55 -7.03
C PRO A 51 2.32 -7.57 -5.94
N LEU A 52 1.04 -7.66 -6.32
CA LEU A 52 -0.05 -7.78 -5.36
C LEU A 52 -0.01 -9.10 -4.60
N GLU A 53 0.35 -10.20 -5.27
CA GLU A 53 0.59 -11.50 -4.65
C GLU A 53 1.68 -11.38 -3.58
N LEU A 54 2.82 -10.75 -3.91
CA LEU A 54 3.90 -10.50 -2.95
C LEU A 54 3.42 -9.70 -1.72
N VAL A 55 2.68 -8.61 -1.93
CA VAL A 55 2.12 -7.79 -0.83
C VAL A 55 1.19 -8.61 0.07
N THR A 56 0.44 -9.55 -0.52
CA THR A 56 -0.50 -10.42 0.20
C THR A 56 0.25 -11.52 0.96
N ASP A 57 1.24 -12.15 0.34
CA ASP A 57 2.06 -13.23 0.94
C ASP A 57 2.89 -12.74 2.12
N LEU A 58 3.32 -11.48 2.08
CA LEU A 58 4.03 -10.80 3.16
C LEU A 58 3.09 -10.25 4.24
N ASP A 59 1.78 -10.45 4.13
CA ASP A 59 0.75 -9.99 5.07
C ASP A 59 0.80 -8.48 5.37
N LEU A 60 1.11 -7.67 4.35
CA LEU A 60 1.06 -6.21 4.50
C LEU A 60 -0.38 -5.77 4.68
N LYS A 61 -0.59 -4.81 5.59
CA LYS A 61 -1.91 -4.19 5.71
C LYS A 61 -2.19 -3.32 4.50
N VAL A 62 -3.28 -3.62 3.82
CA VAL A 62 -3.78 -2.85 2.68
C VAL A 62 -5.10 -2.19 3.04
N TYR A 63 -5.16 -0.88 2.80
CA TYR A 63 -6.36 -0.06 2.93
C TYR A 63 -6.79 0.44 1.56
N SER A 64 -8.10 0.62 1.37
CA SER A 64 -8.66 1.14 0.11
C SER A 64 -9.88 2.01 0.38
N ASN A 65 -10.04 3.12 -0.33
CA ASN A 65 -11.32 3.86 -0.35
C ASN A 65 -12.30 3.30 -1.38
N ASN A 66 -11.86 2.32 -2.19
CA ASN A 66 -12.69 1.59 -3.13
C ASN A 66 -12.97 0.16 -2.60
N PRO A 67 -14.24 -0.19 -2.31
CA PRO A 67 -14.59 -1.50 -1.75
C PRO A 67 -14.35 -2.68 -2.71
N ASP A 68 -14.33 -2.43 -4.02
CA ASP A 68 -14.17 -3.48 -5.04
C ASP A 68 -12.75 -4.10 -5.06
N ASN A 69 -11.81 -3.50 -4.33
CA ASN A 69 -10.44 -4.02 -4.21
C ASN A 69 -10.35 -5.25 -3.30
N GLY A 70 -11.31 -5.45 -2.38
CA GLY A 70 -11.34 -6.59 -1.47
C GLY A 70 -10.35 -6.50 -0.29
N PHE A 71 -9.90 -5.28 0.04
CA PHE A 71 -9.04 -4.99 1.20
C PHE A 71 -9.82 -4.21 2.27
N THR A 72 -9.14 -3.82 3.35
CA THR A 72 -9.76 -3.04 4.43
C THR A 72 -10.27 -1.72 3.87
N THR A 73 -11.59 -1.56 3.82
CA THR A 73 -12.21 -0.35 3.26
C THR A 73 -12.22 0.77 4.30
N ILE A 74 -11.69 1.93 3.95
CA ILE A 74 -11.68 3.13 4.81
C ILE A 74 -12.12 4.36 4.02
N ALA A 75 -12.77 5.32 4.67
CA ALA A 75 -13.14 6.58 4.01
C ALA A 75 -11.89 7.40 3.65
N LEU A 76 -12.01 8.27 2.66
CA LEU A 76 -10.91 9.12 2.22
C LEU A 76 -10.42 10.04 3.34
N GLU A 77 -11.34 10.59 4.14
CA GLU A 77 -11.05 11.45 5.28
C GLU A 77 -10.29 10.69 6.37
N ASP A 78 -10.65 9.42 6.61
CA ASP A 78 -9.98 8.57 7.60
C ASP A 78 -8.60 8.15 7.11
N MET A 79 -8.46 7.88 5.81
CA MET A 79 -7.16 7.66 5.17
C MET A 79 -6.25 8.88 5.36
N ALA A 80 -6.75 10.08 5.07
CA ALA A 80 -6.00 11.32 5.24
C ALA A 80 -5.56 11.54 6.69
N ARG A 81 -6.43 11.25 7.67
CA ARG A 81 -6.07 11.30 9.10
C ARG A 81 -5.00 10.28 9.47
N LYS A 82 -5.15 9.03 9.00
CA LYS A 82 -4.22 7.94 9.28
C LYS A 82 -2.84 8.18 8.67
N LEU A 83 -2.75 8.80 7.50
CA LEU A 83 -1.47 9.16 6.86
C LEU A 83 -0.62 10.12 7.70
N LEU A 84 -1.22 10.89 8.63
CA LEU A 84 -0.48 11.78 9.54
C LEU A 84 0.30 11.01 10.62
N GLU A 85 0.03 9.72 10.80
CA GLU A 85 0.70 8.86 11.77
C GLU A 85 2.02 8.25 11.26
N TYR A 86 2.38 8.51 10.01
CA TYR A 86 3.53 7.92 9.32
C TYR A 86 4.74 8.85 9.31
N ASP A 87 5.92 8.26 9.45
CA ASP A 87 7.18 8.99 9.29
C ASP A 87 7.42 9.38 7.82
N PHE A 88 7.05 8.48 6.90
CA PHE A 88 7.21 8.68 5.46
C PHE A 88 5.95 8.28 4.69
N VAL A 89 5.62 9.09 3.68
CA VAL A 89 4.56 8.80 2.72
C VAL A 89 5.18 8.77 1.33
N VAL A 90 5.05 7.65 0.64
CA VAL A 90 5.61 7.43 -0.71
C VAL A 90 4.45 7.35 -1.71
N PRO A 91 4.17 8.43 -2.47
CA PRO A 91 3.09 8.46 -3.43
C PRO A 91 3.51 7.90 -4.79
N TYR A 92 2.62 7.11 -5.40
CA TYR A 92 2.76 6.56 -6.75
C TYR A 92 1.52 6.79 -7.62
#